data_AF-A0A6P6QXA5-F1
#
_entry.id   AF-A0A6P6QXA5-F1
#
_cell.length_a   1.000
_cell.length_b   1.000
_cell.length_c   1.000
_cell.angle_alpha   90.00
_cell.angle_beta   90.00
_cell.angle_gamma   90.00
#
_symmetry.space_group_name_H-M   'P 1'
#
loop_
_entity.id
_entity.type
_entity.pdbx_description
1 polymer ?
#
loop_
_entity_poly.entity_id
_entity_poly.type
_entity_poly.pdbx_seq_one_letter_code
_entity_poly.pdbx_strand_id
1 'polypeptide(L)'
;MTSSFKIGARFQEKARDLLEDVSAVSEELKEELKALTDQSIVPFKTVRKLHKLLRENGHPVYLHELFEDSTLHLPEVIPAPRNPQLVARLEKIKAKLANEEYKRITRNVNPQEMNNHGTLADFGRQVRSVKAVVVTVFNFLVTVVAAFACSYLGSQYIFTETTARVIAAVIAASVVGLAELYVLVRTMEGELGEP
;
A
#
# COMPACT_ATOMS: atom_id res chain seq x y z
N MET A 1 2.59 27.84 12.12
CA MET A 1 1.37 27.28 12.76
C MET A 1 0.89 28.28 13.80
N THR A 2 -0.39 28.68 13.77
CA THR A 2 -0.95 29.59 14.78
C THR A 2 -1.43 28.74 15.95
N SER A 3 -0.59 28.55 16.96
CA SER A 3 -0.99 27.87 18.20
C SER A 3 -1.93 28.76 19.02
N SER A 4 -3.11 28.22 19.33
CA SER A 4 -4.06 28.78 20.29
C SER A 4 -3.94 28.05 21.62
N PHE A 5 -4.13 28.76 22.73
CA PHE A 5 -4.09 28.19 24.07
C PHE A 5 -5.41 28.48 24.77
N LYS A 6 -5.88 27.52 25.57
CA LYS A 6 -6.95 27.73 26.53
C LYS A 6 -6.34 28.34 27.79
N ILE A 7 -6.86 29.49 28.20
CA ILE A 7 -6.40 30.23 29.37
C ILE A 7 -6.78 29.48 30.65
N GLY A 8 -5.80 29.31 31.54
CA GLY A 8 -5.99 28.75 32.88
C GLY A 8 -6.40 29.80 33.93
N ALA A 9 -6.88 29.35 35.09
CA ALA A 9 -7.39 30.23 36.15
C ALA A 9 -6.31 31.19 36.70
N ARG A 10 -5.07 30.72 36.90
CA ARG A 10 -3.94 31.55 37.35
C ARG A 10 -3.60 32.70 36.41
N PHE A 11 -3.81 32.53 35.11
CA PHE A 11 -3.59 33.61 34.15
C PHE A 11 -4.62 34.73 34.34
N GLN A 12 -5.89 34.37 34.58
CA GLN A 12 -6.96 35.34 34.85
C GLN A 12 -6.75 36.05 36.19
N GLU A 13 -6.28 35.34 37.21
CA GLU A 13 -5.94 35.90 38.51
C GLU A 13 -4.78 36.88 38.39
N LYS A 14 -3.66 36.49 37.78
CA LYS A 14 -2.53 37.39 37.53
C LYS A 14 -2.88 38.57 36.63
N ALA A 15 -3.74 38.38 35.63
CA ALA A 15 -4.21 39.49 34.80
C ALA A 15 -5.05 40.49 35.61
N ARG A 16 -5.81 40.02 36.61
CA ARG A 16 -6.58 40.86 37.53
C ARG A 16 -5.68 41.59 38.52
N ASP A 17 -4.72 40.90 39.11
CA ASP A 17 -3.72 41.51 40.02
C ASP A 17 -2.91 42.59 39.29
N LEU A 18 -2.49 42.31 38.04
CA LEU A 18 -1.84 43.29 37.19
C LEU A 18 -2.78 44.45 36.84
N LEU A 19 -4.08 44.24 36.63
CA LEU A 19 -5.03 45.34 36.41
C LEU A 19 -5.19 46.25 37.65
N GLU A 20 -5.04 45.70 38.85
CA GLU A 20 -5.11 46.46 40.12
C GLU A 20 -3.81 47.22 40.41
N ASP A 21 -2.63 46.64 40.13
CA ASP A 21 -1.33 47.29 40.29
C ASP A 21 -1.03 48.36 39.20
N VAL A 22 -1.68 48.26 38.03
CA VAL A 22 -1.40 49.08 36.83
C VAL A 22 -2.18 50.40 36.82
N SER A 23 -2.46 50.99 37.99
CA SER A 23 -3.05 52.34 38.08
C SER A 23 -2.16 53.46 37.49
N ALA A 24 -0.96 53.15 36.97
CA ALA A 24 0.01 54.08 36.42
C ALA A 24 0.47 53.82 34.96
N VAL A 25 -0.14 52.89 34.19
CA VAL A 25 0.35 52.53 32.83
C VAL A 25 -0.70 52.79 31.72
N SER A 26 -0.19 52.94 30.49
CA SER A 26 -0.87 53.19 29.20
C SER A 26 -2.24 52.52 29.05
N GLU A 27 -3.24 53.29 28.59
CA GLU A 27 -4.61 52.83 28.34
C GLU A 27 -4.67 51.64 27.38
N GLU A 28 -3.72 51.54 26.44
CA GLU A 28 -3.59 50.43 25.50
C GLU A 28 -3.36 49.07 26.20
N LEU A 29 -2.66 49.06 27.34
CA LEU A 29 -2.37 47.84 28.10
C LEU A 29 -3.58 47.36 28.90
N LYS A 30 -4.37 48.31 29.42
CA LYS A 30 -5.61 48.01 30.16
C LYS A 30 -6.68 47.43 29.23
N GLU A 31 -6.78 47.95 28.02
CA GLU A 31 -7.70 47.44 27.01
C GLU A 31 -7.34 46.01 26.58
N GLU A 32 -6.06 45.72 26.31
CA GLU A 32 -5.63 44.36 25.95
C GLU A 32 -5.81 43.36 27.11
N LEU A 33 -5.53 43.75 28.36
CA LEU A 33 -5.73 42.88 29.53
C LEU A 33 -7.22 42.57 29.80
N LYS A 34 -8.10 43.57 29.68
CA LYS A 34 -9.55 43.36 29.79
C LYS A 34 -10.06 42.43 28.70
N ALA A 35 -9.66 42.66 27.46
CA ALA A 35 -10.06 41.82 26.33
C ALA A 35 -9.60 40.36 26.46
N LEU A 36 -8.48 40.12 27.15
CA LEU A 36 -7.94 38.77 27.40
C LEU A 36 -8.60 38.07 28.60
N THR A 37 -9.11 38.83 29.57
CA THR A 37 -9.81 38.26 30.75
C THR A 37 -11.13 37.62 30.34
N ASP A 38 -11.80 38.20 29.33
CA ASP A 38 -13.08 37.72 28.81
C ASP A 38 -12.95 36.54 27.83
N GLN A 39 -11.73 36.26 27.33
CA GLN A 39 -11.49 35.21 26.34
C GLN A 39 -10.98 33.92 26.98
N SER A 40 -11.62 32.79 26.67
CA SER A 40 -11.15 31.47 27.13
C SER A 40 -10.04 30.89 26.23
N ILE A 41 -9.96 31.31 24.96
CA ILE A 41 -8.98 30.81 23.98
C ILE A 41 -8.25 31.99 23.36
N VAL A 42 -6.92 32.00 23.45
CA VAL A 42 -6.09 33.11 22.97
C VAL A 42 -4.93 32.62 22.08
N PRO A 43 -4.65 33.30 20.95
CA PRO A 43 -3.48 33.01 20.12
C PRO A 43 -2.16 33.36 20.84
N PHE A 44 -1.13 32.54 20.63
CA PHE A 44 0.22 32.78 21.20
C PHE A 44 0.79 34.17 20.87
N LYS A 45 0.49 34.68 19.67
CA LYS A 45 0.96 35.99 19.20
C LYS A 45 0.48 37.12 20.11
N THR A 46 -0.75 37.03 20.64
CA THR A 46 -1.33 38.05 21.52
C THR A 46 -0.65 38.03 22.88
N VAL A 47 -0.46 36.85 23.47
CA VAL A 47 0.26 36.72 24.75
C VAL A 47 1.72 37.19 24.64
N ARG A 48 2.39 36.91 23.51
CA ARG A 48 3.75 37.39 23.24
C ARG A 48 3.83 38.92 23.13
N LYS A 49 2.81 39.58 22.57
CA LYS A 49 2.71 41.05 22.54
C LYS A 49 2.52 41.61 23.94
N LEU A 50 1.57 41.06 24.71
CA LEU A 50 1.33 41.45 26.09
C LEU A 50 2.60 41.34 26.96
N HIS A 51 3.30 40.21 26.88
CA HIS A 51 4.56 40.01 27.62
C HIS A 51 5.63 41.05 27.23
N LYS A 52 5.69 41.46 25.95
CA LYS A 52 6.61 42.51 25.52
C LYS A 52 6.24 43.87 26.14
N LEU A 53 4.95 44.22 26.15
CA LEU A 53 4.46 45.47 26.73
C LEU A 53 4.64 45.51 28.25
N LEU A 54 4.40 44.40 28.96
CA LEU A 54 4.63 44.30 30.41
C LEU A 54 6.11 44.50 30.75
N ARG A 55 7.01 43.95 29.93
CA ARG A 55 8.46 44.12 30.11
C ARG A 55 8.92 45.55 29.84
N GLU A 56 8.37 46.20 28.82
CA GLU A 56 8.65 47.61 28.50
C GLU A 56 8.19 48.55 29.62
N ASN A 57 7.13 48.19 30.35
CA ASN A 57 6.60 48.93 31.50
C ASN A 57 7.21 48.51 32.86
N GLY A 58 8.28 47.70 32.86
CA GLY A 58 9.05 47.40 34.06
C GLY A 58 8.52 46.27 34.95
N HIS A 59 7.52 45.51 34.51
CA HIS A 59 7.01 44.35 35.26
C HIS A 59 7.79 43.07 34.90
N PRO A 60 8.47 42.40 35.86
CA PRO A 60 9.25 41.20 35.60
C PRO A 60 8.37 39.94 35.61
N VAL A 61 7.42 39.84 34.68
CA VAL A 61 6.55 38.64 34.56
C VAL A 61 7.16 37.67 33.55
N TYR A 62 7.41 36.42 33.97
CA TYR A 62 7.93 35.39 33.08
C TYR A 62 6.81 34.69 32.30
N LEU A 63 7.08 34.37 31.03
CA LEU A 63 6.09 33.74 30.16
C LEU A 63 5.64 32.34 30.66
N HIS A 64 6.53 31.57 31.27
CA HIS A 64 6.20 30.24 31.80
C HIS A 64 5.24 30.31 32.99
N GLU A 65 5.32 31.36 33.79
CA GLU A 65 4.42 31.61 34.92
C GLU A 65 3.02 32.05 34.50
N LEU A 66 2.87 32.58 33.29
CA LEU A 66 1.57 32.90 32.67
C LEU A 66 0.91 31.66 32.06
N PHE A 67 1.72 30.71 31.58
CA PHE A 67 1.24 29.50 30.93
C PHE A 67 1.16 28.27 31.84
N GLU A 68 1.45 28.40 33.14
CA GLU A 68 1.53 27.27 34.09
C GLU A 68 0.27 26.38 34.08
N ASP A 69 -0.92 26.99 34.03
CA ASP A 69 -2.22 26.29 33.95
C ASP A 69 -2.86 26.30 32.55
N SER A 70 -2.14 26.78 31.54
CA SER A 70 -2.70 26.94 30.20
C SER A 70 -2.51 25.68 29.36
N THR A 71 -3.59 25.18 28.77
CA THR A 71 -3.54 23.99 27.89
C THR A 71 -3.54 24.39 26.43
N LEU A 72 -2.73 23.72 25.60
CA LEU A 72 -2.71 23.95 24.17
C LEU A 72 -4.05 23.55 23.54
N HIS A 73 -4.72 24.49 22.86
CA HIS A 73 -5.95 24.23 22.13
C HIS A 73 -5.61 23.77 20.71
N LEU A 74 -5.82 22.48 20.45
CA LEU A 74 -5.66 21.90 19.13
C LEU A 74 -7.04 21.88 18.44
N PRO A 75 -7.22 22.56 17.30
CA PRO A 75 -8.50 22.53 16.60
C PRO A 75 -8.84 21.10 16.17
N GLU A 76 -10.07 20.68 16.42
CA GLU A 76 -10.54 19.35 16.03
C GLU A 76 -10.57 19.25 14.50
N VAL A 77 -9.87 18.25 13.96
CA VAL A 77 -9.85 18.00 12.52
C VAL A 77 -11.16 17.30 12.17
N ILE A 78 -12.06 18.01 11.47
CA ILE A 78 -13.30 17.44 10.98
C ILE A 78 -12.96 16.43 9.88
N PRO A 79 -13.21 15.12 10.06
CA PRO A 79 -12.97 14.15 9.01
C PRO A 79 -13.97 14.37 7.87
N ALA A 80 -13.49 14.26 6.62
CA ALA A 80 -14.35 14.35 5.45
C ALA A 80 -15.43 13.25 5.46
N PRO A 81 -16.65 13.53 4.94
CA PRO A 81 -17.71 12.53 4.85
C PRO A 81 -17.27 11.35 3.97
N ARG A 82 -17.55 10.13 4.42
CA ARG A 82 -17.17 8.91 3.69
C ARG A 82 -18.03 8.75 2.44
N ASN A 83 -17.38 8.42 1.31
CA ASN A 83 -18.08 8.13 0.07
C ASN A 83 -18.94 6.85 0.21
N PRO A 84 -20.25 6.89 -0.09
CA PRO A 84 -21.16 5.76 0.11
C PRO A 84 -20.77 4.53 -0.74
N GLN A 85 -20.20 4.74 -1.93
CA GLN A 85 -19.73 3.64 -2.77
C GLN A 85 -18.55 2.89 -2.14
N LEU A 86 -17.66 3.61 -1.45
CA LEU A 86 -16.52 3.00 -0.76
C LEU A 86 -16.98 2.20 0.47
N VAL A 87 -17.97 2.69 1.20
CA VAL A 87 -18.54 1.97 2.35
C VAL A 87 -19.20 0.67 1.90
N ALA A 88 -20.03 0.70 0.86
CA ALA A 88 -20.66 -0.50 0.30
C ALA A 88 -19.62 -1.52 -0.20
N ARG A 89 -18.54 -1.06 -0.83
CA ARG A 89 -17.42 -1.94 -1.23
C ARG A 89 -16.72 -2.56 -0.03
N LEU A 90 -16.45 -1.77 1.02
CA LEU A 90 -15.82 -2.26 2.24
C LEU A 90 -16.68 -3.30 2.95
N GLU A 91 -17.99 -3.09 3.03
CA GLU A 91 -18.93 -4.05 3.61
C GLU A 91 -18.93 -5.36 2.81
N LYS A 92 -18.95 -5.28 1.48
CA LYS A 92 -18.85 -6.45 0.61
C LYS A 92 -17.54 -7.22 0.82
N ILE A 93 -16.41 -6.52 0.94
CA ILE A 93 -15.10 -7.14 1.19
C ILE A 93 -15.07 -7.78 2.58
N LYS A 94 -15.58 -7.10 3.62
CA LYS A 94 -15.68 -7.64 4.98
C LYS A 94 -16.53 -8.91 5.02
N ALA A 95 -17.70 -8.90 4.37
CA ALA A 95 -18.56 -10.06 4.28
C ALA A 95 -17.87 -11.22 3.54
N LYS A 96 -17.15 -10.95 2.46
CA LYS A 96 -16.38 -11.96 1.72
C LYS A 96 -15.29 -12.59 2.60
N LEU A 97 -14.48 -11.77 3.26
CA LEU A 97 -13.42 -12.24 4.15
C LEU A 97 -13.97 -13.04 5.34
N ALA A 98 -15.06 -12.59 5.94
CA ALA A 98 -15.72 -13.31 7.02
C ALA A 98 -16.24 -14.68 6.56
N ASN A 99 -16.81 -14.77 5.34
CA ASN A 99 -17.25 -16.04 4.77
C ASN A 99 -16.09 -16.99 4.44
N GLU A 100 -14.97 -16.45 3.92
CA GLU A 100 -13.76 -17.24 3.66
C GLU A 100 -13.16 -17.78 4.96
N GLU A 101 -13.10 -16.96 6.01
CA GLU A 101 -12.61 -17.38 7.33
C GLU A 101 -13.56 -18.40 7.98
N TYR A 102 -14.87 -18.18 7.90
CA TYR A 102 -15.86 -19.15 8.36
C TYR A 102 -15.65 -20.51 7.68
N LYS A 103 -15.55 -20.54 6.34
CA LYS A 103 -15.28 -21.77 5.58
C LYS A 103 -13.97 -22.43 5.96
N ARG A 104 -12.91 -21.65 6.22
CA ARG A 104 -11.62 -22.17 6.69
C ARG A 104 -11.78 -22.88 8.03
N ILE A 105 -12.46 -22.26 8.99
CA ILE A 105 -12.66 -22.82 10.33
C ILE A 105 -13.57 -24.05 10.29
N THR A 106 -14.63 -24.02 9.47
CA THR A 106 -15.58 -25.14 9.34
C THR A 106 -15.16 -26.19 8.32
N ARG A 107 -13.96 -26.09 7.73
CA ARG A 107 -13.51 -27.01 6.67
C ARG A 107 -13.51 -28.47 7.12
N ASN A 108 -13.20 -28.73 8.39
CA ASN A 108 -13.02 -30.09 8.90
C ASN A 108 -14.32 -30.71 9.44
N VAL A 109 -15.40 -29.94 9.54
CA VAL A 109 -16.71 -30.45 10.01
C VAL A 109 -17.58 -30.95 8.87
N ASN A 110 -17.26 -30.61 7.61
CA ASN A 110 -17.98 -31.08 6.43
C ASN A 110 -17.22 -32.21 5.71
N PRO A 111 -17.57 -33.48 5.92
CA PRO A 111 -16.90 -34.61 5.28
C PRO A 111 -17.04 -34.61 3.74
N GLN A 112 -18.05 -33.93 3.18
CA GLN A 112 -18.26 -33.84 1.73
C GLN A 112 -17.32 -32.84 1.04
N GLU A 113 -16.98 -31.72 1.69
CA GLU A 113 -16.04 -30.72 1.15
C GLU A 113 -14.58 -31.19 1.24
N MET A 114 -14.24 -31.99 2.25
CA MET A 114 -12.90 -32.53 2.43
C MET A 114 -12.45 -33.43 1.26
N ASN A 115 -13.39 -34.12 0.60
CA ASN A 115 -13.13 -34.93 -0.58
C ASN A 115 -13.00 -34.11 -1.88
N ASN A 116 -13.60 -32.91 -1.92
CA ASN A 116 -13.57 -32.01 -3.09
C ASN A 116 -12.48 -30.91 -3.00
N HIS A 117 -11.93 -30.62 -1.82
CA HIS A 117 -10.92 -29.55 -1.67
C HIS A 117 -9.49 -29.99 -2.02
N GLY A 118 -9.20 -31.29 -2.01
CA GLY A 118 -7.97 -31.82 -2.60
C GLY A 118 -7.88 -31.46 -4.08
N THR A 119 -8.97 -31.62 -4.82
CA THR A 119 -8.97 -31.45 -6.28
C THR A 119 -8.79 -29.99 -6.73
N LEU A 120 -9.30 -28.96 -6.03
CA LEU A 120 -9.20 -27.55 -6.49
C LEU A 120 -7.85 -26.88 -6.24
N ALA A 121 -7.23 -27.12 -5.08
CA ALA A 121 -5.88 -26.62 -4.81
C ALA A 121 -4.84 -27.37 -5.66
N ASP A 122 -5.04 -28.67 -5.86
CA ASP A 122 -4.29 -29.47 -6.82
C ASP A 122 -4.59 -29.04 -8.26
N PHE A 123 -5.82 -28.62 -8.58
CA PHE A 123 -6.15 -28.07 -9.90
C PHE A 123 -5.34 -26.81 -10.17
N GLY A 124 -5.29 -25.85 -9.25
CA GLY A 124 -4.52 -24.61 -9.43
C GLY A 124 -3.02 -24.85 -9.67
N ARG A 125 -2.44 -25.85 -8.99
CA ARG A 125 -1.07 -26.31 -9.25
C ARG A 125 -0.94 -27.05 -10.58
N GLN A 126 -1.88 -27.93 -10.90
CA GLN A 126 -1.94 -28.66 -12.18
C GLN A 126 -2.10 -27.72 -13.36
N VAL A 127 -2.94 -26.68 -13.30
CA VAL A 127 -3.13 -25.75 -14.42
C VAL A 127 -1.83 -24.98 -14.71
N ARG A 128 -1.04 -24.68 -13.66
CA ARG A 128 0.26 -24.00 -13.81
C ARG A 128 1.32 -24.92 -14.41
N SER A 129 1.39 -26.18 -13.98
CA SER A 129 2.33 -27.17 -14.54
C SER A 129 1.93 -27.60 -15.96
N VAL A 130 0.64 -27.80 -16.21
CA VAL A 130 0.11 -28.14 -17.54
C VAL A 130 0.39 -27.04 -18.54
N LYS A 131 0.25 -25.76 -18.16
CA LYS A 131 0.56 -24.65 -19.08
C LYS A 131 2.01 -24.69 -19.57
N ALA A 132 2.97 -24.95 -18.68
CA ALA A 132 4.38 -25.04 -19.05
C ALA A 132 4.64 -26.21 -19.99
N VAL A 133 4.15 -27.41 -19.65
CA VAL A 133 4.30 -28.62 -20.49
C VAL A 133 3.66 -28.42 -21.87
N VAL A 134 2.47 -27.84 -21.94
CA VAL A 134 1.77 -27.57 -23.22
C VAL A 134 2.57 -26.62 -24.10
N VAL A 135 3.12 -25.53 -23.54
CA VAL A 135 3.95 -24.58 -24.29
C VAL A 135 5.21 -25.25 -24.83
N THR A 136 5.85 -26.12 -24.04
CA THR A 136 7.07 -26.80 -24.44
C THR A 136 6.82 -27.85 -25.54
N VAL A 137 5.75 -28.63 -25.43
CA VAL A 137 5.34 -29.59 -26.49
C VAL A 137 4.99 -28.85 -27.78
N PHE A 138 4.32 -27.70 -27.69
CA PHE A 138 4.01 -26.89 -28.85
C PHE A 138 5.28 -26.35 -29.53
N ASN A 139 6.25 -25.86 -28.75
CA ASN A 139 7.53 -25.38 -29.28
C ASN A 139 8.28 -26.50 -30.01
N PHE A 140 8.37 -27.69 -29.42
CA PHE A 140 8.96 -28.87 -30.06
C PHE A 140 8.28 -29.21 -31.41
N LEU A 141 6.95 -29.16 -31.47
CA LEU A 141 6.21 -29.50 -32.67
C LEU A 141 6.46 -28.46 -33.78
N VAL A 142 6.47 -27.17 -33.40
CA VAL A 142 6.80 -26.07 -34.32
C VAL A 142 8.23 -26.20 -34.86
N THR A 143 9.22 -26.52 -34.03
CA THR A 143 10.62 -26.65 -34.49
C THR A 143 10.82 -27.84 -35.41
N VAL A 144 10.21 -29.00 -35.13
CA VAL A 144 10.29 -30.18 -36.00
C VAL A 144 9.62 -29.92 -37.35
N VAL A 145 8.43 -29.30 -37.36
CA VAL A 145 7.73 -28.95 -38.61
C VAL A 145 8.50 -27.91 -39.41
N ALA A 146 9.05 -26.89 -38.75
CA ALA A 146 9.88 -25.88 -39.40
C ALA A 146 11.14 -26.50 -40.00
N ALA A 147 11.84 -27.37 -39.27
CA ALA A 147 13.03 -28.07 -39.75
C ALA A 147 12.71 -28.94 -40.98
N PHE A 148 11.60 -29.66 -40.96
CA PHE A 148 11.13 -30.43 -42.12
C PHE A 148 10.85 -29.53 -43.33
N ALA A 149 10.07 -28.46 -43.15
CA ALA A 149 9.72 -27.55 -44.23
C ALA A 149 10.95 -26.85 -44.82
N CYS A 150 11.85 -26.35 -43.96
CA CYS A 150 13.10 -25.72 -44.38
C CYS A 150 14.01 -26.69 -45.12
N SER A 151 14.16 -27.92 -44.64
CA SER A 151 15.01 -28.91 -45.27
C SER A 151 14.42 -29.41 -46.60
N TYR A 152 13.09 -29.57 -46.68
CA TYR A 152 12.40 -29.91 -47.92
C TYR A 152 12.56 -28.81 -48.98
N LEU A 153 12.34 -27.54 -48.62
CA LEU A 153 12.52 -26.40 -49.52
C LEU A 153 13.99 -26.22 -49.91
N GLY A 154 14.92 -26.34 -48.96
CA GLY A 154 16.36 -26.22 -49.20
C GLY A 154 16.92 -27.35 -50.06
N SER A 155 16.40 -28.56 -49.91
CA SER A 155 16.82 -29.73 -50.71
C SER A 155 16.49 -29.58 -52.20
N GLN A 156 15.63 -28.62 -52.59
CA GLN A 156 15.34 -28.34 -54.00
C GLN A 156 16.57 -27.91 -54.79
N TYR A 157 17.56 -27.32 -54.13
CA TYR A 157 18.81 -26.87 -54.76
C TYR A 157 19.85 -27.99 -54.93
N ILE A 158 19.67 -29.12 -54.23
CA ILE A 158 20.64 -30.24 -54.20
C ILE A 158 20.08 -31.45 -54.97
N PHE A 159 18.80 -31.76 -54.79
CA PHE A 159 18.15 -32.92 -55.37
C PHE A 159 17.02 -32.48 -56.31
N THR A 160 16.92 -33.08 -57.50
CA THR A 160 15.83 -32.84 -58.45
C THR A 160 14.60 -33.71 -58.16
N GLU A 161 14.82 -34.92 -57.64
CA GLU A 161 13.79 -35.91 -57.34
C GLU A 161 13.01 -35.60 -56.06
N THR A 162 11.68 -35.63 -56.13
CA THR A 162 10.79 -35.36 -54.98
C THR A 162 10.99 -36.35 -53.84
N THR A 163 11.19 -37.63 -54.17
CA THR A 163 11.45 -38.69 -53.19
C THR A 163 12.72 -38.42 -52.38
N ALA A 164 13.81 -38.01 -53.03
CA ALA A 164 15.07 -37.71 -52.36
C ALA A 164 14.95 -36.48 -51.44
N ARG A 165 14.18 -35.46 -51.86
CA ARG A 165 13.89 -34.27 -51.06
C ARG A 165 13.13 -34.60 -49.78
N VAL A 166 12.11 -35.45 -49.87
CA VAL A 166 11.34 -35.90 -48.69
C VAL A 166 12.24 -36.70 -47.74
N ILE A 167 13.03 -37.65 -48.25
CA ILE A 167 13.93 -38.45 -47.42
C ILE A 167 14.95 -37.56 -46.70
N ALA A 168 15.58 -36.62 -47.40
CA ALA A 168 16.53 -35.67 -46.81
C ALA A 168 15.86 -34.82 -45.71
N ALA A 169 14.65 -34.32 -45.97
CA ALA A 169 13.89 -33.53 -45.01
C ALA A 169 13.50 -34.31 -43.75
N VAL A 170 13.10 -35.58 -43.90
CA VAL A 170 12.79 -36.48 -42.77
C VAL A 170 14.04 -36.74 -41.93
N ILE A 171 15.19 -37.01 -42.56
CA ILE A 171 16.46 -37.23 -41.84
C ILE A 171 16.84 -35.98 -41.04
N ALA A 172 16.80 -34.80 -41.67
CA ALA A 172 17.14 -33.55 -41.00
C ALA A 172 16.18 -33.24 -39.84
N ALA A 173 14.87 -33.37 -40.06
CA ALA A 173 13.86 -33.15 -39.02
C ALA A 173 14.01 -34.14 -37.85
N SER A 174 14.40 -35.39 -38.12
CA SER A 174 14.64 -36.40 -37.10
C SER A 174 15.84 -36.04 -36.21
N VAL A 175 16.94 -35.55 -36.79
CA VAL A 175 18.11 -35.11 -36.01
C VAL A 175 17.76 -33.91 -35.12
N VAL A 176 17.03 -32.93 -35.65
CA VAL A 176 16.58 -31.76 -34.87
C VAL A 176 15.61 -32.19 -33.77
N GLY A 177 14.66 -33.08 -34.07
CA GLY A 177 13.73 -33.62 -33.09
C GLY A 177 14.42 -34.35 -31.95
N LEU A 178 15.45 -35.15 -32.23
CA LEU A 178 16.25 -35.81 -31.18
C LEU A 178 17.03 -34.80 -30.33
N ALA A 179 17.57 -33.74 -30.93
CA ALA A 179 18.27 -32.69 -30.20
C ALA A 179 17.33 -31.92 -29.25
N GLU A 180 16.15 -31.52 -29.73
CA GLU A 180 15.13 -30.84 -28.92
C GLU A 180 14.57 -31.76 -27.83
N LEU A 181 14.33 -33.04 -28.13
CA LEU A 181 13.89 -34.02 -27.13
C LEU A 181 14.94 -34.22 -26.03
N TYR A 182 16.22 -34.28 -26.39
CA TYR A 182 17.31 -34.37 -25.42
C TYR A 182 17.34 -33.13 -24.51
N VAL A 183 17.21 -31.92 -25.08
CA VAL A 183 17.15 -30.68 -24.29
C VAL A 183 15.93 -30.68 -23.37
N LEU A 184 14.76 -31.12 -23.84
CA LEU A 184 13.55 -31.24 -23.03
C LEU A 184 13.72 -32.19 -21.84
N VAL A 185 14.28 -33.38 -22.07
CA VAL A 185 14.53 -34.35 -21.00
C VAL A 185 15.51 -33.77 -19.99
N ARG A 186 16.59 -33.13 -20.47
CA ARG A 186 17.61 -32.50 -19.62
C ARG A 186 17.04 -31.34 -18.78
N THR A 187 16.15 -30.51 -19.32
CA THR A 187 15.54 -29.40 -18.56
C THR A 187 14.56 -29.92 -17.52
N MET A 188 13.80 -30.98 -17.83
CA MET A 188 12.92 -31.64 -16.86
C MET A 188 13.70 -32.34 -15.73
N GLU A 189 14.81 -33.01 -16.04
CA GLU A 189 15.69 -33.61 -15.03
C GLU A 189 16.43 -32.54 -14.20
N GLY A 190 16.80 -31.41 -14.81
CA GLY A 190 17.45 -30.29 -14.14
C GLY A 190 16.55 -29.56 -13.14
N GLU A 191 15.23 -29.46 -13.40
CA GLU A 191 14.27 -28.95 -12.41
C GLU A 191 14.03 -29.91 -11.22
N LEU A 192 14.42 -31.19 -11.34
CA LEU A 192 14.33 -32.22 -10.29
C LEU A 192 15.66 -32.45 -9.55
N GLY A 193 16.75 -31.82 -10.00
CA GLY A 193 18.11 -32.12 -9.58
C GLY A 193 18.88 -30.91 -9.06
N GLU A 194 18.39 -30.26 -8.01
CA GLU A 194 19.16 -29.72 -6.87
C GLU A 194 18.18 -29.13 -5.81
N PRO A 195 18.53 -29.18 -4.50
CA PRO A 195 17.70 -28.64 -3.42
C PRO A 195 17.60 -27.10 -3.41
#